data_AF-A0A7R9F9G9-F1
#
_entry.id   AF-A0A7R9F9G9-F1
#
_cell.length_a   1.000
_cell.length_b   1.000
_cell.length_c   1.000
_cell.angle_alpha   90.00
_cell.angle_beta   90.00
_cell.angle_gamma   90.00
#
_symmetry.space_group_name_H-M   'P 1'
#
loop_
_entity.id
_entity.type
_entity.pdbx_description
1 polymer ?
#
loop_
_entity_poly.entity_id
_entity_poly.type
_entity_poly.pdbx_seq_one_letter_code
_entity_poly.pdbx_strand_id
1 'polypeptide(L)' 'IAAGGSDDWVKGVGGVKYSYTVELPGGGIWGFDLPASRILSTVSSYFPAIRVFGNYIKDNYA' A
#
# COMPACT_ATOMS: atom_id res chain seq x y z
N ILE A 1 -3.04 17.68 7.76
CA ILE A 1 -1.65 17.67 7.28
C ILE A 1 -0.88 16.72 8.19
N ALA A 2 -0.18 15.74 7.65
CA ALA A 2 0.70 14.81 8.38
C ALA A 2 2.08 14.90 7.75
N ALA A 3 3.09 15.27 8.53
CA ALA A 3 4.47 15.42 8.06
C ALA A 3 5.37 14.36 8.71
N GLY A 4 6.41 13.92 8.00
CA GLY A 4 7.36 12.93 8.52
C GLY A 4 6.90 11.48 8.33
N GLY A 5 5.98 11.22 7.40
CA GLY A 5 5.61 9.88 7.00
C GLY A 5 6.81 9.12 6.43
N SER A 6 6.78 7.78 6.54
CA SER A 6 7.84 6.94 5.98
C SER A 6 7.92 7.06 4.46
N ASP A 7 6.77 7.19 3.80
CA ASP A 7 6.65 7.39 2.36
C ASP A 7 7.27 8.72 1.90
N ASP A 8 7.02 9.81 2.63
CA ASP A 8 7.64 11.12 2.41
C ASP A 8 9.16 11.05 2.56
N TRP A 9 9.65 10.43 3.63
CA TRP A 9 11.09 10.32 3.87
C TRP A 9 11.78 9.49 2.78
N VAL A 10 11.21 8.33 2.42
CA VAL A 10 11.75 7.45 1.37
C VAL A 10 11.77 8.15 0.01
N LYS A 11 10.73 8.96 -0.28
CA LYS A 11 10.65 9.76 -1.50
C LYS A 11 11.66 10.91 -1.53
N GLY A 12 11.73 11.68 -0.44
CA GLY A 12 12.50 12.93 -0.38
C GLY A 12 13.98 12.73 -0.05
N VAL A 13 14.28 11.93 0.96
CA VAL A 13 15.66 11.65 1.42
C VAL A 13 16.20 10.40 0.75
N GLY A 14 15.40 9.33 0.69
CA GLY A 14 15.79 8.05 0.09
C GLY A 14 15.88 8.08 -1.45
N GLY A 15 15.38 9.14 -2.10
CA GLY A 15 15.44 9.31 -3.56
C GLY A 15 14.57 8.31 -4.35
N VAL A 16 13.69 7.55 -3.70
CA VAL A 16 12.86 6.55 -4.37
C VAL A 16 11.73 7.25 -5.14
N LYS A 17 11.71 7.08 -6.46
CA LYS A 17 10.76 7.79 -7.33
C LYS A 17 9.30 7.42 -7.06
N TYR A 18 8.99 6.17 -6.79
CA TYR A 18 7.62 5.71 -6.56
C TYR A 18 7.48 5.21 -5.13
N SER A 19 6.84 6.02 -4.29
CA SER A 19 6.62 5.77 -2.86
C SER A 19 5.14 5.97 -2.58
N TYR A 20 4.47 4.95 -2.05
CA TYR A 20 3.02 4.94 -1.85
C TYR A 20 2.69 4.31 -0.50
N THR A 21 1.81 4.95 0.24
CA THR A 21 1.11 4.36 1.38
C THR A 21 -0.28 3.92 0.94
N VAL A 22 -0.67 2.69 1.27
CA VAL A 22 -2.04 2.21 1.02
C VAL A 22 -2.66 1.74 2.33
N GLU A 23 -3.74 2.42 2.71
CA GLU A 23 -4.60 2.02 3.82
C GLU A 23 -5.63 1.01 3.31
N LEU A 24 -5.59 -0.20 3.85
CA LEU A 24 -6.53 -1.26 3.48
C LEU A 24 -7.92 -1.03 4.10
N PRO A 25 -8.97 -1.67 3.57
CA PRO A 25 -10.29 -1.65 4.20
C PRO A 25 -10.21 -2.08 5.66
N GLY A 26 -10.68 -1.22 6.54
CA GLY A 26 -11.03 -1.58 7.90
C GLY A 26 -12.34 -2.37 8.00
N GLY A 27 -12.77 -2.62 9.21
CA GLY A 27 -14.07 -3.22 9.50
C GLY A 27 -14.30 -3.39 10.98
N GLY A 28 -15.38 -4.09 11.33
CA GLY A 28 -15.80 -4.25 12.71
C GLY A 28 -16.36 -2.96 13.31
N ILE A 29 -16.25 -2.82 14.63
CA ILE A 29 -16.79 -1.69 15.39
C ILE A 29 -15.77 -0.55 15.48
N TRP A 30 -14.48 -0.87 15.48
CA TRP A 30 -13.36 0.03 15.74
C TRP A 30 -12.56 0.38 14.48
N GLY A 31 -12.87 -0.24 13.34
CA GLY A 31 -12.16 -0.05 12.08
C GLY A 31 -10.88 -0.87 11.97
N PHE A 32 -10.19 -1.09 13.10
CA PHE A 32 -9.00 -1.94 13.20
C PHE A 32 -9.32 -3.42 13.50
N ASP A 33 -10.58 -3.74 13.78
CA ASP A 33 -11.08 -5.08 14.09
C ASP A 33 -11.74 -5.73 12.86
N LEU A 34 -10.99 -5.80 11.76
CA LEU A 34 -11.46 -6.46 10.54
C LEU A 34 -11.80 -7.95 10.82
N PRO A 35 -13.03 -8.41 10.51
CA PRO A 35 -13.39 -9.82 10.68
C PRO A 35 -12.47 -10.75 9.87
N ALA A 36 -12.05 -11.87 10.47
CA ALA A 36 -11.16 -12.83 9.81
C ALA A 36 -11.68 -13.33 8.46
N SER A 37 -13.02 -13.44 8.32
CA SER A 37 -13.69 -13.82 7.07
C SER A 37 -13.46 -12.81 5.92
N ARG A 38 -13.05 -11.58 6.21
CA ARG A 38 -12.74 -10.54 5.22
C ARG A 38 -11.27 -10.46 4.85
N ILE A 39 -10.37 -11.21 5.50
CA ILE A 39 -8.92 -11.15 5.20
C ILE A 39 -8.67 -11.49 3.73
N LEU A 40 -9.19 -12.62 3.26
CA LEU A 40 -8.94 -13.07 1.89
C LEU A 40 -9.52 -12.10 0.86
N SER A 41 -10.74 -11.59 1.06
CA SER A 41 -11.34 -10.65 0.12
C SER A 41 -10.62 -9.30 0.08
N THR A 42 -10.16 -8.79 1.23
CA THR A 42 -9.34 -7.58 1.31
C THR A 42 -8.00 -7.76 0.57
N VAL A 43 -7.32 -8.89 0.75
CA VAL A 43 -6.05 -9.14 0.06
C VAL A 43 -6.26 -9.35 -1.43
N SER A 44 -7.25 -10.17 -1.83
CA SER A 44 -7.50 -10.47 -3.24
C SER A 44 -7.96 -9.25 -4.04
N SER A 45 -8.64 -8.28 -3.42
CA SER A 45 -9.02 -7.04 -4.10
C SER A 45 -7.83 -6.10 -4.32
N TYR A 46 -6.87 -6.06 -3.38
CA TYR A 46 -5.72 -5.16 -3.46
C TYR A 46 -4.51 -5.75 -4.21
N PHE A 47 -4.26 -7.05 -4.11
CA PHE A 47 -3.08 -7.68 -4.70
C PHE A 47 -2.84 -7.39 -6.20
N PRO A 48 -3.87 -7.23 -7.06
CA PRO A 48 -3.67 -6.77 -8.43
C PRO A 48 -2.91 -5.44 -8.55
N ALA A 49 -3.11 -4.50 -7.62
CA ALA A 49 -2.39 -3.22 -7.61
C ALA A 49 -0.89 -3.42 -7.37
N ILE A 50 -0.50 -4.35 -6.49
CA ILE A 50 0.91 -4.73 -6.27
C ILE A 50 1.51 -5.32 -7.55
N ARG A 51 0.76 -6.15 -8.29
CA ARG A 51 1.24 -6.68 -9.58
C ARG A 51 1.46 -5.58 -10.61
N VAL A 52 0.53 -4.62 -10.72
CA VAL A 52 0.68 -3.48 -11.63
C VAL A 52 1.92 -2.66 -11.27
N PHE A 53 2.11 -2.35 -9.99
CA PHE A 53 3.29 -1.64 -9.51
C PHE A 53 4.58 -2.41 -9.84
N GLY A 54 4.64 -3.69 -9.48
CA GLY A 54 5.82 -4.53 -9.72
C GLY A 54 6.15 -4.67 -11.21
N ASN A 55 5.15 -4.87 -12.06
CA ASN A 55 5.33 -4.93 -13.51
C ASN A 55 5.83 -3.60 -14.07
N TYR A 56 5.26 -2.47 -13.62
CA TYR A 56 5.73 -1.15 -14.04
C TYR A 56 7.20 -0.92 -13.69
N ILE A 57 7.61 -1.28 -12.45
CA ILE A 57 9.02 -1.16 -12.05
C ILE A 57 9.91 -2.06 -12.90
N LYS A 58 9.53 -3.33 -13.10
CA LYS A 58 10.27 -4.28 -13.93
C LYS A 58 10.45 -3.76 -15.36
N ASP A 59 9.37 -3.31 -16.00
CA ASP A 59 9.38 -2.93 -17.41
C ASP A 59 10.13 -1.61 -17.69
N ASN A 60 10.40 -0.80 -16.66
CA ASN A 60 11.02 0.53 -16.81
C ASN A 60 12.38 0.68 -16.13
N TYR A 61 12.77 -0.24 -15.23
CA TYR A 61 13.96 -0.07 -14.38
C TYR A 61 14.74 -1.37 -14.07
N ALA A 62 14.30 -2.55 -14.56
CA ALA A 62 14.99 -3.83 -14.34
C ALA A 62 15.64 -4.39 -15.61
#